data_AF-A0A243RDQ7-F1
#
_entry.id   AF-A0A243RDQ7-F1
#
_cell.length_a   1.000
_cell.length_b   1.000
_cell.length_c   1.000
_cell.angle_alpha   90.00
_cell.angle_beta   90.00
_cell.angle_gamma   90.00
#
_symmetry.space_group_name_H-M   'P 1'
#
loop_
_entity.id
_entity.type
_entity.pdbx_description
1 polymer ?
#
loop_
_entity_poly.entity_id
_entity_poly.type
_entity_poly.pdbx_seq_one_letter_code
_entity_poly.pdbx_strand_id
1 'polypeptide(L)'
;MRPDTPAETVDHTAEAARLERTAGLYPEDSEALLLRAAAHLELAGDRPTATALYDRLLSSTDGLENPHLVRALKASNLWEYGHEAEARAIIEGVRVASPRDPAPWVIVAEALESHDELEAAHDTFTEAVRLLLTDVPEPPQPTHPLL
;
A
#
# COMPACT_ATOMS: atom_id res chain seq x y z
N MET A 1 28.36 -3.24 29.14
CA MET A 1 27.80 -1.98 28.63
C MET A 1 28.37 -1.75 27.25
N ARG A 2 27.63 -2.13 26.21
CA ARG A 2 27.99 -1.95 24.80
C ARG A 2 27.51 -0.54 24.43
N PRO A 3 28.32 0.33 23.80
CA PRO A 3 27.85 1.67 23.46
C PRO A 3 26.74 1.54 22.42
N ASP A 4 25.58 2.12 22.73
CA ASP A 4 24.47 2.30 21.80
C ASP A 4 25.00 3.11 20.61
N THR A 5 25.32 2.41 19.52
CA THR A 5 25.53 3.07 18.24
C THR A 5 24.13 3.55 17.84
N PRO A 6 23.88 4.86 17.70
CA PRO A 6 22.62 5.31 17.14
C PRO A 6 22.47 4.60 15.80
N ALA A 7 21.30 4.03 15.51
CA ALA A 7 21.01 3.50 14.19
C ALA A 7 21.42 4.57 13.18
N GLU A 8 22.36 4.25 12.28
CA GLU A 8 22.68 5.16 11.17
C GLU A 8 21.35 5.50 10.50
N THR A 9 20.92 6.76 10.58
CA THR A 9 19.73 7.22 9.88
C THR A 9 19.95 6.94 8.41
N VAL A 10 19.22 5.95 7.88
CA VAL A 10 19.32 5.57 6.47
C VAL A 10 18.99 6.81 5.63
N ASP A 11 19.87 7.17 4.70
CA ASP A 11 19.53 8.15 3.68
C ASP A 11 18.53 7.51 2.71
N HIS A 12 17.25 7.74 3.00
CA HIS A 12 16.14 7.14 2.25
C HIS A 12 16.14 7.57 0.77
N THR A 13 16.54 8.79 0.46
CA THR A 13 16.67 9.26 -0.93
C THR A 13 17.78 8.52 -1.67
N ALA A 14 18.94 8.35 -1.03
CA ALA A 14 20.04 7.60 -1.63
C ALA A 14 19.70 6.11 -1.82
N GLU A 15 18.98 5.50 -0.86
CA GLU A 15 18.56 4.11 -0.95
C GLU A 15 17.50 3.91 -2.04
N ALA A 16 16.52 4.81 -2.18
CA ALA A 16 15.57 4.78 -3.30
C ALA A 16 16.28 4.80 -4.66
N ALA A 17 17.23 5.73 -4.84
CA ALA A 17 18.01 5.83 -6.08
C ALA A 17 18.87 4.58 -6.35
N ARG A 18 19.37 3.92 -5.30
CA ARG A 18 20.09 2.64 -5.43
C ARG A 18 19.16 1.52 -5.87
N LEU A 19 17.97 1.43 -5.29
CA LEU A 19 16.96 0.43 -5.64
C LEU A 19 16.48 0.60 -7.08
N GLU A 20 16.23 1.83 -7.55
CA GLU A 20 15.86 2.08 -8.95
C GLU A 20 16.95 1.65 -9.94
N ARG A 21 18.22 1.96 -9.64
CA ARG A 21 19.35 1.45 -10.46
C ARG A 21 19.39 -0.07 -10.47
N THR A 22 19.10 -0.70 -9.33
CA THR A 22 19.09 -2.17 -9.20
C THR A 22 17.93 -2.77 -9.99
N ALA A 23 16.75 -2.16 -9.99
CA ALA A 23 15.59 -2.59 -10.79
C ALA A 23 15.90 -2.59 -12.30
N GLY A 24 16.70 -1.62 -12.77
CA GLY A 24 17.17 -1.60 -14.16
C GLY A 24 18.17 -2.72 -14.52
N LEU A 25 18.82 -3.33 -13.52
CA LEU A 25 19.75 -4.46 -13.71
C LEU A 25 19.06 -5.82 -13.61
N TYR A 26 17.94 -5.90 -12.87
CA TYR A 26 17.17 -7.12 -12.63
C TYR A 26 15.69 -6.89 -12.97
N PRO A 27 15.31 -6.92 -14.27
CA PRO A 27 13.94 -6.67 -14.70
C PRO A 27 12.91 -7.61 -14.06
N GLU A 28 13.28 -8.85 -13.79
CA GLU A 28 12.46 -9.87 -13.13
C GLU A 28 12.04 -9.48 -11.71
N ASP A 29 12.88 -8.72 -11.00
CA ASP A 29 12.62 -8.25 -9.63
C ASP A 29 12.19 -6.78 -9.60
N SER A 30 11.95 -6.18 -10.78
CA SER A 30 11.77 -4.74 -10.91
C SER A 30 10.56 -4.22 -10.13
N GLU A 31 9.43 -4.94 -10.13
CA GLU A 31 8.22 -4.53 -9.38
C GLU A 31 8.53 -4.38 -7.88
N ALA A 32 9.10 -5.42 -7.26
CA ALA A 32 9.42 -5.41 -5.84
C ALA A 32 10.47 -4.34 -5.48
N LEU A 33 11.50 -4.18 -6.32
CA LEU A 33 12.55 -3.17 -6.12
C LEU A 33 12.00 -1.74 -6.24
N LEU A 34 11.10 -1.49 -7.19
CA LEU A 34 10.50 -0.17 -7.39
C LEU A 34 9.45 0.16 -6.32
N LEU A 35 8.67 -0.81 -5.85
CA LEU A 35 7.77 -0.63 -4.70
C LEU A 35 8.56 -0.24 -3.45
N ARG A 36 9.69 -0.91 -3.21
CA ARG A 36 10.56 -0.56 -2.09
C ARG A 36 11.18 0.83 -2.26
N ALA A 37 11.59 1.20 -3.47
CA ALA A 37 12.09 2.54 -3.75
C ALA A 37 11.04 3.62 -3.45
N ALA A 38 9.79 3.40 -3.86
CA ALA A 38 8.67 4.29 -3.55
C ALA A 38 8.46 4.45 -2.04
N ALA A 39 8.46 3.35 -1.27
CA ALA A 39 8.37 3.42 0.19
C ALA A 39 9.52 4.23 0.83
N HIS A 40 10.74 4.15 0.31
CA HIS A 40 11.84 5.01 0.78
C HIS A 40 11.60 6.48 0.45
N LEU A 41 11.07 6.81 -0.72
CA LEU A 41 10.70 8.19 -1.08
C LEU A 41 9.57 8.74 -0.19
N GLU A 42 8.59 7.92 0.16
CA GLU A 42 7.53 8.27 1.11
C GLU A 42 8.10 8.62 2.48
N LEU A 43 9.03 7.81 3.00
CA LEU A 43 9.73 8.06 4.27
C LEU A 43 10.63 9.30 4.21
N ALA A 44 11.21 9.61 3.05
CA ALA A 44 11.95 10.85 2.81
C ALA A 44 11.04 12.08 2.63
N GLY A 45 9.72 11.90 2.52
CA GLY A 45 8.74 12.95 2.27
C GLY A 45 8.63 13.37 0.79
N ASP A 46 9.34 12.71 -0.13
CA ASP A 46 9.23 12.95 -1.58
C ASP A 46 8.06 12.15 -2.18
N ARG A 47 6.87 12.48 -1.70
CA ARG A 47 5.61 11.86 -2.09
C ARG A 47 5.31 11.99 -3.60
N PRO A 48 5.59 13.13 -4.28
CA PRO A 48 5.39 13.23 -5.72
C PRO A 48 6.26 12.27 -6.54
N THR A 49 7.53 12.08 -6.17
CA THR A 49 8.40 11.12 -6.86
C THR A 49 7.94 9.69 -6.59
N ALA A 50 7.48 9.36 -5.38
CA ALA A 50 6.86 8.06 -5.10
C ALA A 50 5.63 7.80 -5.99
N THR A 51 4.73 8.78 -6.15
CA THR A 51 3.57 8.69 -7.07
C THR A 51 4.02 8.40 -8.51
N ALA A 52 5.06 9.08 -8.99
CA ALA A 52 5.59 8.85 -10.34
C ALA A 52 6.13 7.42 -10.53
N LEU A 53 6.68 6.80 -9.48
CA LEU A 53 7.08 5.39 -9.51
C LEU A 53 5.88 4.46 -9.62
N TYR A 54 4.81 4.70 -8.86
CA TYR A 54 3.59 3.91 -8.96
C TYR A 54 2.94 4.05 -10.35
N ASP A 55 2.92 5.25 -10.93
CA ASP A 55 2.43 5.47 -12.29
C ASP A 55 3.27 4.73 -13.34
N ARG A 56 4.59 4.69 -13.15
CA ARG A 56 5.50 3.92 -14.01
C ARG A 56 5.22 2.42 -13.93
N LEU A 57 5.00 1.89 -12.72
CA LEU A 57 4.61 0.49 -12.53
C LEU A 57 3.27 0.19 -13.21
N LEU A 58 2.24 1.01 -12.99
CA LEU A 58 0.89 0.80 -13.54
C LEU A 58 0.80 0.94 -15.06
N SER A 59 1.76 1.64 -15.67
CA SER A 59 1.86 1.79 -17.13
C SER A 59 2.82 0.78 -17.78
N SER A 60 3.47 -0.10 -17.01
CA SER A 60 4.35 -1.13 -17.52
C SER A 60 3.62 -2.13 -18.43
N THR A 61 4.27 -2.54 -19.51
CA THR A 61 3.76 -3.55 -20.46
C THR A 61 3.94 -4.99 -19.99
N ASP A 62 4.87 -5.22 -19.06
CA ASP A 62 5.29 -6.57 -18.66
C ASP A 62 4.30 -7.26 -17.70
N GLY A 63 3.19 -6.59 -17.38
CA GLY A 63 2.23 -7.01 -16.38
C GLY A 63 2.76 -6.79 -14.96
N LEU A 64 1.84 -6.60 -14.02
CA LEU A 64 2.17 -6.53 -12.59
C LEU A 64 1.67 -7.79 -11.90
N GLU A 65 2.41 -8.27 -10.91
CA GLU A 65 1.98 -9.36 -10.04
C GLU A 65 0.75 -8.94 -9.23
N ASN A 66 0.77 -7.74 -8.64
CA ASN A 66 -0.35 -7.23 -7.86
C ASN A 66 -0.73 -5.78 -8.23
N PRO A 67 -1.41 -5.56 -9.37
CA PRO A 67 -1.77 -4.22 -9.83
C PRO A 67 -2.80 -3.52 -8.92
N HIS A 68 -3.52 -4.24 -8.07
CA HIS A 68 -4.43 -3.65 -7.09
C HIS A 68 -3.68 -3.11 -5.87
N LEU A 69 -2.63 -3.80 -5.43
CA LEU A 69 -1.77 -3.34 -4.35
C LEU A 69 -1.05 -2.04 -4.75
N VAL A 70 -0.48 -1.99 -5.96
CA VAL A 70 0.17 -0.78 -6.48
C VAL A 70 -0.80 0.41 -6.51
N ARG A 71 -2.06 0.20 -6.90
CA ARG A 71 -3.10 1.25 -6.86
C ARG A 71 -3.43 1.69 -5.44
N ALA A 72 -3.57 0.74 -4.51
CA ALA A 72 -3.85 1.05 -3.11
C ALA A 72 -2.73 1.88 -2.47
N LEU A 73 -1.46 1.49 -2.69
CA LEU A 73 -0.29 2.23 -2.23
C LEU A 73 -0.23 3.63 -2.86
N LYS A 74 -0.47 3.75 -4.17
CA LYS A 74 -0.56 5.05 -4.85
C LYS A 74 -1.63 5.95 -4.20
N ALA A 75 -2.81 5.41 -3.91
CA ALA A 75 -3.90 6.17 -3.30
C ALA A 75 -3.55 6.66 -1.89
N SER A 76 -2.99 5.78 -1.05
CA SER A 76 -2.50 6.14 0.27
C SER A 76 -1.46 7.27 0.19
N ASN A 77 -0.47 7.12 -0.70
CA ASN A 77 0.55 8.15 -0.92
C ASN A 77 -0.06 9.48 -1.38
N LEU A 78 -1.00 9.48 -2.34
CA LEU A 78 -1.66 10.69 -2.85
C LEU A 78 -2.39 11.48 -1.77
N TRP A 79 -3.10 10.79 -0.89
CA TRP A 79 -3.89 11.45 0.16
C TRP A 79 -2.98 12.26 1.10
N GLU A 80 -1.84 11.68 1.46
CA GLU A 80 -0.87 12.23 2.40
C GLU A 80 -0.25 13.56 1.96
N TYR A 81 -0.28 13.91 0.67
CA TYR A 81 0.18 15.21 0.17
C TYR A 81 -0.90 16.04 -0.53
N GLY A 82 -2.18 15.80 -0.22
CA GLY A 82 -3.29 16.70 -0.56
C GLY A 82 -4.04 16.36 -1.84
N HIS A 83 -3.83 15.18 -2.42
CA HIS A 83 -4.54 14.71 -3.62
C HIS A 83 -5.73 13.80 -3.27
N GLU A 84 -6.48 14.19 -2.25
CA GLU A 84 -7.58 13.39 -1.67
C GLU A 84 -8.62 12.94 -2.71
N ALA A 85 -9.06 13.83 -3.60
CA ALA A 85 -10.09 13.48 -4.59
C ALA A 85 -9.64 12.36 -5.54
N GLU A 86 -8.36 12.37 -5.94
CA GLU A 86 -7.78 11.30 -6.75
C GLU A 86 -7.60 10.03 -5.94
N ALA A 87 -7.10 10.14 -4.69
CA ALA A 87 -6.95 9.01 -3.78
C ALA A 87 -8.28 8.28 -3.56
N ARG A 88 -9.36 9.00 -3.26
CA ARG A 88 -10.71 8.44 -3.09
C ARG A 88 -11.20 7.72 -4.35
N ALA A 89 -10.99 8.30 -5.53
CA ALA A 89 -11.38 7.67 -6.79
C ALA A 89 -10.63 6.36 -7.04
N ILE A 90 -9.33 6.30 -6.72
CA ILE A 90 -8.53 5.09 -6.84
C ILE A 90 -8.97 4.05 -5.79
N ILE A 91 -9.20 4.46 -4.55
CA ILE A 91 -9.71 3.59 -3.46
C ILE A 91 -11.01 2.91 -3.88
N GLU A 92 -11.98 3.67 -4.39
CA GLU A 92 -13.24 3.10 -4.86
C GLU A 92 -13.01 2.13 -6.03
N GLY A 93 -12.13 2.48 -6.96
CA GLY A 93 -11.74 1.58 -8.05
C GLY A 93 -11.12 0.26 -7.58
N VAL A 94 -10.32 0.27 -6.51
CA VAL A 94 -9.75 -0.94 -5.90
C VAL A 94 -10.87 -1.79 -5.27
N ARG A 95 -11.79 -1.18 -4.52
CA ARG A 95 -12.91 -1.88 -3.87
C ARG A 95 -13.84 -2.54 -4.88
N VAL A 96 -14.23 -1.79 -5.92
CA VAL A 96 -15.09 -2.29 -7.02
C VAL A 96 -14.44 -3.46 -7.77
N ALA A 97 -13.11 -3.45 -7.92
CA ALA A 97 -12.40 -4.56 -8.54
C ALA A 97 -12.40 -5.84 -7.68
N SER A 98 -12.72 -5.72 -6.39
CA SER A 98 -12.84 -6.81 -5.42
C SER A 98 -11.65 -7.78 -5.45
N PRO A 99 -10.40 -7.30 -5.20
CA PRO A 99 -9.21 -8.13 -5.28
C PRO A 99 -9.29 -9.32 -4.32
N ARG A 100 -8.74 -10.46 -4.76
CA ARG A 100 -8.69 -11.71 -3.97
C ARG A 100 -7.45 -11.83 -3.10
N ASP A 101 -6.57 -10.83 -3.18
CA ASP A 101 -5.45 -10.67 -2.28
C ASP A 101 -5.84 -9.73 -1.12
N PRO A 102 -5.44 -10.00 0.13
CA PRO A 102 -5.78 -9.15 1.26
C PRO A 102 -5.02 -7.82 1.31
N ALA A 103 -3.81 -7.72 0.75
CA ALA A 103 -2.96 -6.56 0.93
C ALA A 103 -3.56 -5.24 0.38
N PRO A 104 -4.19 -5.20 -0.82
CA PRO A 104 -4.87 -4.01 -1.30
C PRO A 104 -5.96 -3.50 -0.36
N TRP A 105 -6.73 -4.42 0.25
CA TRP A 105 -7.79 -4.06 1.19
C TRP A 105 -7.26 -3.43 2.46
N VAL A 106 -6.19 -4.00 3.02
CA VAL A 106 -5.52 -3.48 4.22
C VAL A 106 -5.02 -2.06 3.96
N ILE A 107 -4.28 -1.85 2.87
CA ILE A 107 -3.74 -0.53 2.53
C ILE A 107 -4.85 0.51 2.34
N VAL A 108 -5.93 0.15 1.63
CA VAL A 108 -7.07 1.07 1.43
C VAL A 108 -7.73 1.41 2.77
N ALA A 109 -8.00 0.42 3.61
CA ALA A 109 -8.69 0.63 4.88
C ALA A 109 -7.83 1.41 5.88
N GLU A 110 -6.53 1.13 5.97
CA GLU A 110 -5.59 1.89 6.81
C GLU A 110 -5.43 3.33 6.31
N ALA A 111 -5.43 3.57 4.99
CA ALA A 111 -5.41 4.92 4.43
C ALA A 111 -6.68 5.71 4.78
N LEU A 112 -7.85 5.06 4.77
CA LEU A 112 -9.09 5.68 5.23
C LEU A 112 -9.04 5.98 6.74
N GLU A 113 -8.55 5.04 7.54
CA GLU A 113 -8.42 5.20 8.99
C GLU A 113 -7.47 6.35 9.36
N SER A 114 -6.29 6.44 8.72
CA SER A 114 -5.32 7.49 8.99
C SER A 114 -5.81 8.90 8.63
N HIS A 115 -6.84 8.99 7.79
CA HIS A 115 -7.49 10.22 7.36
C HIS A 115 -8.88 10.44 7.99
N ASP A 116 -9.18 9.77 9.11
CA ASP A 116 -10.39 9.93 9.93
C ASP A 116 -11.70 9.50 9.24
N GLU A 117 -11.62 8.68 8.18
CA GLU A 117 -12.76 8.07 7.49
C GLU A 117 -13.12 6.71 8.12
N LEU A 118 -13.34 6.69 9.43
CA LEU A 118 -13.41 5.46 10.24
C LEU A 118 -14.56 4.51 9.82
N GLU A 119 -15.72 5.05 9.43
CA GLU A 119 -16.85 4.23 8.97
C GLU A 119 -16.52 3.56 7.63
N ALA A 120 -15.91 4.31 6.70
CA ALA A 120 -15.47 3.76 5.41
C ALA A 120 -14.34 2.72 5.59
N ALA A 121 -13.41 2.95 6.53
CA ALA A 121 -12.37 2.00 6.88
C ALA A 121 -12.97 0.69 7.43
N HIS A 122 -13.92 0.80 8.37
CA HIS A 122 -14.65 -0.34 8.93
C HIS A 122 -15.39 -1.14 7.86
N ASP A 123 -16.13 -0.45 6.98
CA ASP A 123 -16.86 -1.09 5.89
C ASP A 123 -15.91 -1.81 4.94
N THR A 124 -14.77 -1.20 4.61
CA THR A 124 -13.75 -1.77 3.73
C THR A 124 -13.14 -3.04 4.34
N PHE A 125 -12.76 -3.02 5.62
CA PHE A 125 -12.26 -4.22 6.30
C PHE A 125 -13.32 -5.33 6.36
N THR A 126 -14.57 -4.97 6.66
CA THR A 126 -15.68 -5.93 6.74
C THR A 126 -15.98 -6.56 5.39
N GLU A 127 -15.96 -5.77 4.32
CA GLU A 127 -16.12 -6.22 2.94
C GLU A 127 -15.01 -7.21 2.56
N ALA A 128 -13.75 -6.86 2.84
CA ALA A 128 -12.60 -7.72 2.59
C ALA A 128 -12.71 -9.06 3.33
N VAL A 129 -13.05 -9.04 4.62
CA VAL A 129 -13.24 -10.25 5.43
C VAL A 129 -14.32 -11.14 4.85
N ARG A 130 -15.49 -10.58 4.48
CA ARG A 130 -16.59 -11.34 3.86
C ARG A 130 -16.21 -11.94 2.51
N LEU A 131 -15.37 -11.25 1.73
CA LEU A 131 -14.93 -11.70 0.42
C LEU A 131 -13.86 -12.81 0.50
N LEU A 132 -12.93 -12.69 1.44
CA LEU A 132 -11.70 -13.49 1.49
C LEU A 132 -11.80 -14.68 2.43
N LEU A 133 -12.56 -14.57 3.54
CA LEU A 133 -12.78 -15.67 4.46
C LEU A 133 -13.99 -16.50 4.01
N THR A 134 -13.75 -17.43 3.10
CA THR A 134 -14.72 -18.46 2.71
C THR A 134 -14.56 -19.73 3.55
N ASP A 135 -15.65 -20.43 3.85
CA ASP A 135 -15.65 -21.74 4.52
C ASP A 135 -15.03 -21.77 5.93
N VAL A 136 -15.00 -20.63 6.63
CA VAL A 136 -14.57 -20.59 8.03
C VAL A 136 -15.68 -21.15 8.92
N PRO A 137 -15.42 -22.17 9.77
CA PRO A 137 -16.42 -22.71 10.67
C PRO A 137 -16.85 -21.63 11.67
N GLU A 138 -18.17 -21.44 11.79
CA GLU A 138 -18.75 -20.49 12.73
C GLU A 138 -18.38 -20.91 14.17
N PRO A 139 -17.94 -19.97 15.03
CA PRO A 139 -17.65 -20.31 16.41
C PRO A 139 -18.90 -20.91 17.08
N PRO A 140 -18.73 -21.88 18.00
CA PRO A 140 -19.85 -22.60 18.60
C PRO A 140 -20.80 -21.70 19.42
N GLN A 141 -20.36 -20.49 19.76
CA GLN A 141 -21.17 -19.45 20.35
C GLN A 141 -20.93 -18.13 19.61
N PRO A 142 -21.97 -17.32 19.37
CA PRO A 142 -21.83 -16.01 18.75
C PRO A 142 -20.98 -15.12 19.65
N THR A 143 -19.81 -14.71 19.15
CA THR A 143 -18.94 -13.74 19.80
C THR A 143 -19.32 -12.35 19.33
N HIS A 144 -19.98 -11.58 20.19
CA HIS A 144 -20.27 -10.17 19.93
C HIS A 144 -19.12 -9.29 20.45
N PRO A 145 -18.82 -8.16 19.79
CA PRO A 145 -17.94 -7.14 20.35
C PRO A 145 -18.42 -6.72 21.75
N LEU A 146 -17.48 -6.42 22.65
CA LEU A 146 -17.78 -5.98 24.02
C LEU A 146 -18.24 -4.51 24.11
N LEU A 147 -18.48 -3.87 22.97
CA LEU A 147 -18.83 -2.44 22.86
C LEU A 147 -20.23 -2.28 22.27
#